data_AF-I3LY78-F1
#
_entry.id   AF-I3LY78-F1
#
_cell.length_a   1.000
_cell.length_b   1.000
_cell.length_c   1.000
_cell.angle_alpha   90.00
_cell.angle_beta   90.00
_cell.angle_gamma   90.00
#
_symmetry.space_group_name_H-M   'P 1'
#
loop_
_entity.id
_entity.type
_entity.pdbx_description
1 polymer ?
#
loop_
_entity_poly.entity_id
_entity_poly.type
_entity_poly.pdbx_seq_one_letter_code
_entity_poly.pdbx_strand_id
1 'polypeptide(L)'
;MTDYWVLIFFNLLFTSAPPVIYGVLEKDVSAETLMQLPELYQSGQKSEAYMPLTFWITLLDAFYQSLVCFFVPYFTYQGSDIDIFTFGNPLNTAALFIILLHLVIESKSLTWIHLLVIIGSILSYFFFALAFGAMCVTCNPPSNPYWIMQEHMLDPVFYLVCILTICVALLPRFTYRVLQGSLFPSPILRAKHFDRLTPEERTEALKKWRRTGKMKEVTSKYADQSAAISGRRPTSDPPVTFSMKSATSCAVEQGNISIYETAVDRGYTETEASEMTGLSKH
;
A
#
# COMPACT_ATOMS: atom_id res chain seq x y z
N MET A 1 18.14 1.35 -21.91
CA MET A 1 18.23 2.39 -20.88
C MET A 1 19.24 2.03 -19.80
N THR A 2 19.09 0.90 -19.09
CA THR A 2 19.99 0.55 -17.97
C THR A 2 20.73 -0.77 -18.24
N ASP A 3 21.97 -0.89 -17.73
CA ASP A 3 22.76 -2.12 -17.77
C ASP A 3 22.13 -3.25 -16.95
N TYR A 4 22.22 -4.50 -17.44
CA TYR A 4 21.59 -5.66 -16.81
C TYR A 4 22.18 -5.99 -15.43
N TRP A 5 23.49 -5.76 -15.21
CA TRP A 5 24.09 -5.93 -13.89
C TRP A 5 23.52 -4.96 -12.88
N VAL A 6 23.37 -3.69 -13.28
CA VAL A 6 22.74 -2.67 -12.44
C VAL A 6 21.31 -3.07 -12.11
N LEU A 7 20.53 -3.58 -13.06
CA LEU A 7 19.16 -4.06 -12.81
C LEU A 7 19.10 -5.25 -11.85
N ILE A 8 20.02 -6.22 -11.96
CA ILE A 8 20.07 -7.38 -11.05
C ILE A 8 20.36 -6.91 -9.61
N PHE A 9 21.42 -6.11 -9.42
CA PHE A 9 21.78 -5.62 -8.10
C PHE A 9 20.77 -4.62 -7.53
N PHE A 10 20.09 -3.85 -8.39
CA PHE A 10 19.01 -2.95 -8.00
C PHE A 10 17.89 -3.70 -7.29
N ASN A 11 17.42 -4.80 -7.87
CA ASN A 11 16.36 -5.60 -7.28
C ASN A 11 16.87 -6.48 -6.12
N LEU A 12 18.07 -7.03 -6.23
CA LEU A 12 18.56 -8.03 -5.27
C LEU A 12 19.17 -7.43 -4.01
N LEU A 13 19.87 -6.30 -4.10
CA LEU A 13 20.59 -5.71 -2.96
C LEU A 13 20.02 -4.36 -2.56
N PHE A 14 19.90 -3.43 -3.51
CA PHE A 14 19.66 -2.03 -3.17
C PHE A 14 18.22 -1.79 -2.68
N THR A 15 17.24 -2.47 -3.28
CA THR A 15 15.82 -2.25 -2.97
C THR A 15 15.17 -3.33 -2.12
N SER A 16 15.68 -4.57 -2.07
CA SER A 16 15.07 -5.67 -1.30
C SER A 16 15.53 -5.75 0.16
N ALA A 17 16.78 -5.37 0.46
CA ALA A 17 17.32 -5.46 1.81
C ALA A 17 16.55 -4.60 2.82
N PRO A 18 16.16 -3.34 2.50
CA PRO A 18 15.37 -2.53 3.42
C PRO A 18 13.99 -3.15 3.72
N PRO A 19 13.13 -3.51 2.75
CA PRO A 19 11.85 -4.17 3.03
C PRO A 19 11.99 -5.45 3.86
N VAL A 20 13.01 -6.28 3.62
CA VAL A 20 13.24 -7.50 4.40
C VAL A 20 13.55 -7.17 5.86
N ILE A 21 14.45 -6.21 6.09
CA ILE A 21 14.83 -5.82 7.46
C ILE A 21 13.67 -5.13 8.18
N TYR A 22 12.89 -4.31 7.45
CA TYR A 22 11.64 -3.75 7.97
C TYR A 22 10.66 -4.86 8.33
N GLY A 23 10.43 -5.84 7.47
CA GLY A 23 9.52 -6.95 7.76
C GLY A 23 9.91 -7.77 9.00
N VAL A 24 11.21 -7.90 9.31
CA VAL A 24 11.69 -8.66 10.48
C VAL A 24 11.71 -7.83 11.77
N LEU A 25 12.11 -6.55 11.69
CA LEU A 25 12.39 -5.73 12.88
C LEU A 25 11.26 -4.74 13.22
N GLU A 26 10.32 -4.49 12.31
CA GLU A 26 9.25 -3.53 12.52
C GLU A 26 8.26 -4.02 13.58
N LYS A 27 7.95 -3.13 14.52
CA LYS A 27 7.00 -3.37 15.61
C LYS A 27 6.01 -2.22 15.66
N ASP A 28 4.73 -2.54 15.53
CA ASP A 28 3.65 -1.56 15.56
C ASP A 28 3.50 -0.90 16.95
N VAL A 29 3.55 -1.72 17.99
CA VAL A 29 3.27 -1.39 19.40
C VAL A 29 4.17 -2.27 20.29
N SER A 30 4.56 -1.76 21.47
CA SER A 30 5.35 -2.53 22.44
C SER A 30 4.61 -3.79 22.91
N ALA A 31 5.34 -4.87 23.19
CA ALA A 31 4.76 -6.13 23.67
C ALA A 31 3.97 -5.94 24.96
N GLU A 32 4.45 -5.07 25.86
CA GLU A 32 3.75 -4.72 27.10
C GLU A 32 2.38 -4.10 26.86
N THR A 33 2.27 -3.15 25.92
CA THR A 33 1.00 -2.51 25.60
C THR A 33 0.05 -3.47 24.91
N LEU A 34 0.57 -4.36 24.05
CA LEU A 34 -0.24 -5.37 23.37
C LEU A 34 -0.85 -6.38 24.36
N MET A 35 -0.10 -6.79 25.40
CA MET A 35 -0.62 -7.63 26.48
C MET A 35 -1.71 -6.93 27.32
N GLN A 36 -1.66 -5.61 27.44
CA GLN A 36 -2.63 -4.81 28.20
C GLN A 36 -3.89 -4.45 27.40
N LEU A 37 -3.84 -4.57 26.07
CA LEU A 37 -4.92 -4.25 25.12
C LEU A 37 -5.15 -5.43 24.15
N PRO A 38 -5.70 -6.57 24.63
CA PRO A 38 -5.92 -7.75 23.78
C PRO A 38 -6.91 -7.50 22.63
N GLU A 39 -7.75 -6.47 22.74
CA GLU A 39 -8.68 -6.05 21.68
C GLU A 39 -7.97 -5.70 20.36
N LEU A 40 -6.74 -5.20 20.41
CA LEU A 40 -5.94 -4.88 19.21
C LEU A 40 -5.66 -6.13 18.36
N TYR A 41 -5.66 -7.32 18.97
CA TYR A 41 -5.43 -8.58 18.26
C TYR A 41 -6.63 -8.99 17.38
N GLN A 42 -7.84 -8.51 17.69
CA GLN A 42 -9.04 -8.86 16.90
C GLN A 42 -8.94 -8.37 15.44
N SER A 43 -8.27 -7.23 15.20
CA SER A 43 -8.06 -6.71 13.84
C SER A 43 -7.21 -7.67 13.00
N GLY A 44 -6.23 -8.33 13.62
CA GLY A 44 -5.44 -9.40 13.01
C GLY A 44 -6.25 -10.65 12.72
N GLN A 45 -7.09 -11.10 13.66
CA GLN A 45 -7.96 -12.27 13.49
C GLN A 45 -8.99 -12.08 12.35
N LYS A 46 -9.48 -10.86 12.17
CA LYS A 46 -10.42 -10.49 11.09
C LYS A 46 -9.72 -10.20 9.75
N SER A 47 -8.39 -10.33 9.69
CA SER A 47 -7.59 -10.06 8.49
C SER A 47 -7.84 -8.67 7.89
N GLU A 48 -8.16 -7.67 8.74
CA GLU A 48 -8.48 -6.30 8.28
C GLU A 48 -7.27 -5.63 7.60
N ALA A 49 -6.06 -6.05 7.96
CA ALA A 49 -4.83 -5.57 7.34
C ALA A 49 -4.63 -6.09 5.90
N TYR A 50 -5.18 -7.26 5.56
CA TYR A 50 -4.97 -7.92 4.27
C TYR A 50 -6.30 -8.18 3.56
N MET A 51 -6.97 -7.09 3.21
CA MET A 51 -8.11 -7.15 2.30
C MET A 51 -7.64 -7.14 0.83
N PRO A 52 -8.29 -7.89 -0.07
CA PRO A 52 -7.99 -7.85 -1.51
C PRO A 52 -8.03 -6.43 -2.09
N LEU A 53 -8.89 -5.57 -1.55
CA LEU A 53 -8.99 -4.17 -1.96
C LEU A 53 -7.68 -3.40 -1.68
N THR A 54 -7.03 -3.63 -0.53
CA THR A 54 -5.75 -3.00 -0.18
C THR A 54 -4.64 -3.38 -1.16
N PHE A 55 -4.66 -4.62 -1.65
CA PHE A 55 -3.74 -5.08 -2.70
C PHE A 55 -3.94 -4.29 -4.00
N TRP A 56 -5.17 -4.18 -4.50
CA TRP A 56 -5.46 -3.44 -5.73
C TRP A 56 -5.13 -1.95 -5.63
N ILE A 57 -5.41 -1.31 -4.50
CA ILE A 57 -5.02 0.09 -4.26
C ILE A 57 -3.49 0.23 -4.30
N THR A 58 -2.77 -0.67 -3.63
CA THR A 58 -1.30 -0.64 -3.61
C THR A 58 -0.71 -0.90 -5.00
N LEU A 59 -1.32 -1.77 -5.79
CA LEU A 59 -0.92 -2.03 -7.16
C LEU A 59 -1.12 -0.81 -8.07
N LEU A 60 -2.26 -0.13 -7.93
CA LEU A 60 -2.54 1.10 -8.69
C LEU A 60 -1.56 2.22 -8.30
N ASP A 61 -1.25 2.37 -7.02
CA ASP A 61 -0.27 3.33 -6.52
C ASP A 61 1.15 3.04 -7.07
N ALA A 62 1.55 1.76 -7.10
CA ALA A 62 2.82 1.36 -7.73
C ALA A 62 2.84 1.64 -9.24
N PHE A 63 1.71 1.44 -9.93
CA PHE A 63 1.56 1.77 -11.35
C PHE A 63 1.64 3.29 -11.58
N TYR A 64 1.01 4.10 -10.72
CA TYR A 64 1.14 5.55 -10.78
C TYR A 64 2.60 6.00 -10.58
N GLN A 65 3.28 5.45 -9.57
CA GLN A 65 4.68 5.79 -9.28
C GLN A 65 5.60 5.43 -10.45
N SER A 66 5.39 4.29 -11.11
CA SER A 66 6.19 3.90 -12.28
C SER A 66 5.94 4.82 -13.48
N LEU A 67 4.69 5.23 -13.74
CA LEU A 67 4.36 6.23 -14.76
C LEU A 67 5.07 7.56 -14.48
N VAL A 68 4.97 8.09 -13.26
CA VAL A 68 5.63 9.34 -12.88
C VAL A 68 7.15 9.23 -13.02
N CYS A 69 7.73 8.13 -12.54
CA CYS A 69 9.15 7.86 -12.62
C CYS A 69 9.65 7.91 -14.06
N PHE A 70 8.87 7.42 -15.03
CA PHE A 70 9.21 7.47 -16.45
C PHE A 70 8.92 8.83 -17.09
N PHE A 71 7.71 9.37 -16.92
CA PHE A 71 7.25 10.54 -17.66
C PHE A 71 7.90 11.86 -17.19
N VAL A 72 8.20 12.02 -15.90
CA VAL A 72 8.79 13.28 -15.40
C VAL A 72 10.18 13.53 -16.00
N PRO A 73 11.14 12.57 -15.92
CA PRO A 73 12.41 12.71 -16.63
C PRO A 73 12.23 12.83 -18.14
N TYR A 74 11.31 12.05 -18.74
CA TYR A 74 11.07 12.08 -20.18
C TYR A 74 10.68 13.48 -20.69
N PHE A 75 9.71 14.13 -20.03
CA PHE A 75 9.31 15.50 -20.38
C PHE A 75 10.39 16.53 -20.10
N THR A 76 11.20 16.34 -19.05
CA THR A 76 12.27 17.28 -18.71
C THR A 76 13.41 17.25 -19.74
N TYR A 77 13.67 16.08 -20.33
CA TYR A 77 14.72 15.89 -21.33
C TYR A 77 14.21 15.91 -22.78
N GLN A 78 12.92 16.21 -23.01
CA GLN A 78 12.41 16.37 -24.37
C GLN A 78 13.12 17.51 -25.10
N GLY A 79 13.72 17.20 -26.25
CA GLY A 79 14.45 18.17 -27.08
C GLY A 79 15.94 18.31 -26.73
N SER A 80 16.46 17.50 -25.81
CA SER A 80 17.90 17.40 -25.52
C SER A 80 18.53 16.21 -26.24
N ASP A 81 19.80 16.34 -26.67
CA ASP A 81 20.59 15.28 -27.35
C ASP A 81 21.10 14.23 -26.34
N ILE A 82 20.20 13.71 -25.50
CA ILE A 82 20.54 12.75 -24.45
C ILE A 82 20.34 11.34 -24.98
N ASP A 83 21.42 10.56 -24.93
CA ASP A 83 21.40 9.16 -25.30
C ASP A 83 20.47 8.34 -24.37
N ILE A 84 19.86 7.29 -24.91
CA ILE A 84 18.92 6.42 -24.18
C ILE A 84 19.56 5.77 -22.95
N PHE A 85 20.89 5.60 -22.94
CA PHE A 85 21.61 5.04 -21.81
C PHE A 85 21.86 6.09 -20.71
N THR A 86 22.16 7.32 -21.10
CA THR A 86 22.24 8.51 -20.22
C THR A 86 20.90 8.79 -19.53
N PHE A 87 19.78 8.55 -20.22
CA PHE A 87 18.43 8.65 -19.64
C PHE A 87 18.15 7.61 -18.52
N GLY A 88 18.89 6.49 -18.50
CA GLY A 88 18.72 5.43 -17.50
C GLY A 88 19.13 5.83 -16.09
N ASN A 89 20.22 6.58 -15.94
CA ASN A 89 20.75 6.97 -14.62
C ASN A 89 19.78 7.78 -13.75
N PRO A 90 19.17 8.89 -14.24
CA PRO A 90 18.17 9.62 -13.46
C PRO A 90 16.96 8.76 -13.14
N LEU A 91 16.53 7.90 -14.05
CA LEU A 91 15.40 6.98 -13.83
C LEU A 91 15.69 6.00 -12.68
N ASN A 92 16.84 5.32 -12.69
CA ASN A 92 17.19 4.37 -11.63
C ASN A 92 17.42 5.07 -10.29
N THR A 93 18.06 6.24 -10.30
CA THR A 93 18.31 7.01 -9.08
C THR A 93 16.99 7.47 -8.46
N ALA A 94 16.10 8.07 -9.25
CA ALA A 94 14.77 8.46 -8.79
C ALA A 94 13.97 7.24 -8.29
N ALA A 95 13.98 6.12 -9.02
CA ALA A 95 13.31 4.90 -8.61
C ALA A 95 13.82 4.35 -7.27
N LEU A 96 15.14 4.36 -7.04
CA LEU A 96 15.73 3.95 -5.76
C LEU A 96 15.17 4.80 -4.61
N PHE A 97 15.23 6.12 -4.74
CA PHE A 97 14.73 7.02 -3.71
C PHE A 97 13.22 6.89 -3.52
N ILE A 98 12.43 6.74 -4.58
CA ILE A 98 10.99 6.51 -4.50
C ILE A 98 10.70 5.25 -3.68
N ILE A 99 11.35 4.11 -3.99
CA ILE A 99 11.12 2.85 -3.29
C ILE A 99 11.51 2.98 -1.80
N LEU A 100 12.69 3.56 -1.51
CA LEU A 100 13.16 3.71 -0.12
C LEU A 100 12.29 4.68 0.69
N LEU A 101 11.88 5.80 0.10
CA LEU A 101 11.03 6.77 0.79
C LEU A 101 9.59 6.28 0.90
N HIS A 102 9.07 5.58 -0.11
CA HIS A 102 7.77 4.92 -0.03
C HIS A 102 7.74 3.93 1.13
N LEU A 103 8.81 3.13 1.28
CA LEU A 103 8.97 2.24 2.43
C LEU A 103 8.91 3.04 3.73
N VAL A 104 9.70 4.11 3.88
CA VAL A 104 9.70 4.96 5.08
C VAL A 104 8.33 5.57 5.40
N ILE A 105 7.56 5.97 4.37
CA ILE A 105 6.19 6.51 4.53
C ILE A 105 5.22 5.42 5.01
N GLU A 106 5.40 4.18 4.53
CA GLU A 106 4.58 3.05 4.96
C GLU A 106 4.99 2.53 6.35
N SER A 107 6.26 2.68 6.72
CA SER A 107 6.81 2.24 7.99
C SER A 107 6.13 2.93 9.17
N LYS A 108 5.84 2.13 10.20
CA LYS A 108 5.32 2.59 11.48
C LYS A 108 6.45 2.91 12.45
N SER A 109 7.60 2.24 12.38
CA SER A 109 8.72 2.51 13.29
C SER A 109 10.00 2.82 12.53
N LEU A 110 10.70 3.88 12.95
CA LEU A 110 12.03 4.22 12.43
C LEU A 110 13.03 4.06 13.57
N THR A 111 13.90 3.07 13.42
CA THR A 111 14.99 2.74 14.36
C THR A 111 16.31 3.09 13.70
N TRP A 112 17.38 3.18 14.51
CA TRP A 112 18.74 3.39 13.98
C TRP A 112 19.17 2.30 12.99
N ILE A 113 18.71 1.06 13.17
CA ILE A 113 19.00 -0.05 12.26
C ILE A 113 18.33 0.17 10.91
N HIS A 114 17.06 0.59 10.90
CA HIS A 114 16.36 0.92 9.66
C HIS A 114 17.06 2.04 8.88
N LEU A 115 17.50 3.10 9.58
CA LEU A 115 18.24 4.20 8.98
C LEU A 115 19.58 3.73 8.40
N LEU A 116 20.31 2.88 9.13
CA LEU A 116 21.58 2.30 8.67
C LEU A 116 21.39 1.53 7.37
N VAL A 117 20.32 0.75 7.26
CA VAL A 117 20.03 -0.06 6.07
C VAL A 117 19.65 0.82 4.88
N ILE A 118 18.82 1.85 5.09
CA ILE A 118 18.44 2.79 4.02
C ILE A 118 19.68 3.54 3.51
N ILE A 119 20.50 4.09 4.41
CA ILE A 119 21.74 4.79 4.05
C ILE A 119 22.70 3.81 3.37
N GLY A 120 22.84 2.60 3.90
CA GLY A 120 23.65 1.53 3.31
C GLY A 120 23.23 1.18 1.89
N SER A 121 21.93 1.07 1.62
CA SER A 121 21.39 0.85 0.28
C SER A 121 21.72 1.99 -0.69
N ILE A 122 21.58 3.24 -0.25
CA ILE A 122 21.89 4.43 -1.07
C ILE A 122 23.39 4.46 -1.39
N LEU A 123 24.25 4.32 -0.37
CA LEU A 123 25.70 4.33 -0.56
C LEU A 123 26.18 3.16 -1.43
N SER A 124 25.61 1.98 -1.23
CA SER A 124 25.94 0.79 -2.02
C SER A 124 25.56 0.96 -3.50
N TYR A 125 24.41 1.57 -3.78
CA TYR A 125 24.01 1.89 -5.16
C TYR A 125 25.00 2.85 -5.83
N PHE A 126 25.33 3.99 -5.21
CA PHE A 126 26.26 4.95 -5.80
C PHE A 126 27.67 4.37 -5.93
N PHE A 127 28.14 3.63 -4.93
CA PHE A 127 29.42 2.94 -4.99
C PHE A 127 29.47 1.95 -6.17
N PHE A 128 28.45 1.10 -6.30
CA PHE A 128 28.37 0.14 -7.40
C PHE A 128 28.27 0.83 -8.76
N ALA A 129 27.42 1.86 -8.89
CA ALA A 129 27.25 2.59 -10.14
C ALA A 129 28.55 3.29 -10.60
N LEU A 130 29.29 3.90 -9.67
CA LEU A 130 30.57 4.53 -9.96
C LEU A 130 31.66 3.50 -10.27
N ALA A 131 31.78 2.45 -9.46
CA ALA A 131 32.76 1.38 -9.67
C ALA A 131 32.52 0.66 -11.01
N PHE A 132 31.26 0.36 -11.33
CA PHE A 132 30.88 -0.27 -12.59
C PHE A 132 31.16 0.64 -13.79
N GLY A 133 30.80 1.93 -13.70
CA GLY A 133 31.10 2.92 -14.74
C GLY A 133 32.61 3.15 -14.97
N ALA A 134 33.44 2.97 -13.94
CA ALA A 134 34.89 3.11 -14.05
C ALA A 134 35.60 1.84 -14.57
N MET A 135 35.15 0.66 -14.15
CA MET A 135 35.84 -0.61 -14.41
C MET A 135 35.39 -1.30 -15.72
N CYS A 136 34.17 -1.04 -16.18
CA CYS A 136 33.55 -1.79 -17.28
C CYS A 136 33.38 -0.97 -18.57
N VAL A 137 34.50 -0.52 -19.16
CA VAL A 137 34.54 0.23 -20.44
C VAL A 137 34.09 -0.63 -21.64
N THR A 138 34.28 -1.95 -21.57
CA THR A 138 34.03 -2.92 -22.67
C THR A 138 33.07 -4.05 -22.30
N CYS A 139 32.43 -4.00 -21.12
CA CYS A 139 31.59 -5.10 -20.63
C CYS A 139 30.22 -5.22 -21.34
N ASN A 140 29.84 -4.24 -22.16
CA ASN A 140 28.52 -4.24 -22.83
C ASN A 140 28.52 -3.55 -24.21
N PRO A 141 29.12 -4.13 -25.28
CA PRO A 141 29.00 -3.58 -26.63
C PRO A 141 27.53 -3.60 -27.10
N PRO A 142 26.95 -2.51 -27.64
CA PRO A 142 27.57 -1.26 -28.14
C PRO A 142 27.58 -0.09 -27.14
N SER A 143 27.06 -0.26 -25.92
CA SER A 143 26.93 0.78 -24.89
C SER A 143 28.23 1.02 -24.13
N ASN A 144 28.68 2.28 -24.05
CA ASN A 144 29.84 2.66 -23.25
C ASN A 144 29.37 3.41 -21.99
N PRO A 145 29.17 2.73 -20.84
CA PRO A 145 28.75 3.38 -19.59
C PRO A 145 29.86 4.25 -18.96
N TYR A 146 31.02 4.36 -19.63
CA TYR A 146 32.19 5.04 -19.12
C TYR A 146 31.89 6.50 -18.81
N TRP A 147 32.09 6.87 -17.53
CA TRP A 147 32.03 8.23 -17.01
C TRP A 147 30.64 8.91 -16.94
N ILE A 148 29.60 8.31 -17.51
CA ILE A 148 28.25 8.91 -17.58
C ILE A 148 27.67 9.22 -16.18
N MET A 149 27.84 8.31 -15.21
CA MET A 149 27.34 8.56 -13.84
C MET A 149 28.10 9.72 -13.17
N GLN A 150 29.39 9.87 -13.44
CA GLN A 150 30.21 10.94 -12.86
C GLN A 150 29.81 12.31 -13.42
N GLU A 151 29.54 12.39 -14.72
CA GLU A 151 29.05 13.60 -15.39
C GLU A 151 27.68 14.03 -14.84
N HIS A 152 26.76 13.09 -14.64
CA HIS A 152 25.46 13.38 -14.03
C HIS A 152 25.54 13.83 -12.57
N MET A 153 26.49 13.29 -11.79
CA MET A 153 26.70 13.76 -10.41
C MET A 153 27.27 15.18 -10.34
N LEU A 154 27.84 15.70 -11.44
CA LEU A 154 28.28 17.09 -11.52
C LEU A 154 27.17 18.02 -12.04
N ASP A 155 26.15 17.47 -12.70
CA ASP A 155 25.05 18.24 -13.26
C ASP A 155 23.97 18.56 -12.20
N PRO A 156 23.70 19.84 -11.88
CA PRO A 156 22.63 20.21 -10.97
C PRO A 156 21.23 19.83 -11.49
N VAL A 157 21.03 19.76 -12.81
CA VAL A 157 19.72 19.43 -13.41
C VAL A 157 19.32 18.00 -13.06
N PHE A 158 20.28 17.08 -13.00
CA PHE A 158 20.06 15.70 -12.58
C PHE A 158 19.38 15.61 -11.20
N TYR A 159 19.88 16.37 -10.22
CA TYR A 159 19.31 16.38 -8.88
C TYR A 159 17.92 17.00 -8.84
N LEU A 160 17.68 18.06 -9.62
CA LEU A 160 16.36 18.69 -9.72
C LEU A 160 15.33 17.74 -10.33
N VAL A 161 15.70 17.01 -11.39
CA VAL A 161 14.84 15.99 -12.00
C VAL A 161 14.52 14.88 -11.00
N CYS A 162 15.53 14.38 -10.27
CA CYS A 162 15.33 13.35 -9.26
C CYS A 162 14.38 13.84 -8.16
N ILE A 163 14.62 15.01 -7.58
CA ILE A 163 13.79 15.59 -6.51
C ILE A 163 12.36 15.81 -7.00
N LEU A 164 12.18 16.41 -8.18
CA LEU A 164 10.87 16.64 -8.77
C LEU A 164 10.12 15.31 -8.96
N THR A 165 10.78 14.30 -9.51
CA THR A 165 10.20 12.97 -9.75
C THR A 165 9.78 12.32 -8.44
N ILE A 166 10.63 12.35 -7.41
CA ILE A 166 10.35 11.82 -6.07
C ILE A 166 9.13 12.53 -5.45
N CYS A 167 9.12 13.86 -5.49
CA CYS A 167 8.02 14.65 -4.92
C CYS A 167 6.69 14.30 -5.58
N VAL A 168 6.63 14.28 -6.92
CA VAL A 168 5.39 13.99 -7.66
C VAL A 168 4.94 12.54 -7.46
N ALA A 169 5.87 11.59 -7.40
CA ALA A 169 5.56 10.17 -7.24
C ALA A 169 4.99 9.85 -5.85
N LEU A 170 5.52 10.49 -4.79
CA LEU A 170 5.13 10.20 -3.41
C LEU A 170 3.97 11.05 -2.90
N LEU A 171 3.64 12.17 -3.58
CA LEU A 171 2.62 13.13 -3.14
C LEU A 171 1.25 12.48 -2.84
N PRO A 172 0.68 11.63 -3.72
CA PRO A 172 -0.66 11.08 -3.46
C PRO A 172 -0.70 10.16 -2.24
N ARG A 173 0.32 9.31 -2.09
CA ARG A 173 0.43 8.40 -0.95
C ARG A 173 0.69 9.16 0.35
N PHE A 174 1.57 10.15 0.32
CA PHE A 174 1.87 10.99 1.48
C PHE A 174 0.62 11.75 1.95
N THR A 175 -0.09 12.42 1.03
CA THR A 175 -1.33 13.15 1.34
C THR A 175 -2.41 12.23 1.89
N TYR A 176 -2.63 11.05 1.28
CA TYR A 176 -3.56 10.06 1.80
C TYR A 176 -3.25 9.64 3.24
N ARG A 177 -1.98 9.33 3.54
CA ARG A 177 -1.56 8.91 4.89
C ARG A 177 -1.70 10.02 5.92
N VAL A 178 -1.37 11.26 5.55
CA VAL A 178 -1.55 12.43 6.43
C VAL A 178 -3.04 12.69 6.70
N LEU A 179 -3.89 12.64 5.67
CA LEU A 179 -5.33 12.82 5.82
C LEU A 179 -5.95 11.70 6.67
N GLN A 180 -5.57 10.45 6.43
CA GLN A 180 -6.03 9.31 7.23
C GLN A 180 -5.60 9.45 8.70
N GLY A 181 -4.34 9.80 8.94
CA GLY A 181 -3.81 10.01 10.29
C GLY A 181 -4.46 11.18 11.04
N SER A 182 -4.85 12.24 10.32
CA SER A 182 -5.47 13.43 10.91
C SER A 182 -6.98 13.29 11.13
N LEU A 183 -7.72 12.71 10.17
CA LEU A 183 -9.18 12.68 10.20
C LEU A 183 -9.74 11.41 10.87
N PHE A 184 -9.05 10.27 10.69
CA PHE A 184 -9.50 8.97 11.19
C PHE A 184 -8.32 8.16 11.77
N PRO A 185 -7.77 8.59 12.93
CA PRO A 185 -6.64 7.90 13.52
C PRO A 185 -6.99 6.44 13.85
N SER A 186 -6.19 5.52 13.30
CA SER A 186 -6.43 4.09 13.51
C SER A 186 -6.28 3.70 14.99
N PRO A 187 -6.98 2.65 15.46
CA PRO A 187 -6.85 2.18 16.85
C PRO A 187 -5.41 1.84 17.24
N ILE A 188 -4.63 1.31 16.29
CA ILE A 188 -3.20 0.99 16.44
C ILE A 188 -2.37 2.26 16.62
N LEU A 189 -2.64 3.31 15.82
CA LEU A 189 -1.97 4.60 15.97
C LEU A 189 -2.26 5.24 17.34
N ARG A 190 -3.50 5.10 17.82
CA ARG A 190 -3.91 5.58 19.16
C ARG A 190 -3.23 4.77 20.27
N ALA A 191 -3.09 3.46 20.12
CA ALA A 191 -2.38 2.60 21.07
C ALA A 191 -0.88 2.93 21.13
N LYS A 192 -0.26 3.21 19.98
CA LYS A 192 1.13 3.66 19.90
C LYS A 192 1.40 4.99 20.61
N HIS A 193 0.39 5.87 20.71
CA HIS A 193 0.51 7.09 21.50
C HIS A 193 0.72 6.79 22.99
N PHE A 194 0.14 5.70 23.52
CA PHE A 194 0.34 5.28 24.91
C PHE A 194 1.75 4.79 25.20
N ASP A 195 2.46 4.26 24.20
CA ASP A 195 3.87 3.89 24.36
C ASP A 195 4.81 5.10 24.47
N ARG A 196 4.36 6.30 24.06
CA ARG A 196 5.13 7.55 24.17
C ARG A 196 4.86 8.36 25.44
N LEU A 197 3.82 7.98 26.19
CA LEU A 197 3.42 8.66 27.43
C LEU A 197 4.30 8.19 28.60
N THR A 198 4.38 9.02 29.65
CA THR A 198 5.05 8.61 30.89
C THR A 198 4.35 7.39 31.49
N PRO A 199 5.04 6.55 32.29
CA PRO A 199 4.46 5.32 32.82
C PRO A 199 3.18 5.56 33.64
N GLU A 200 3.10 6.67 34.37
CA GLU A 200 1.90 7.04 35.13
C GLU A 200 0.73 7.37 34.21
N GLU A 201 0.91 8.30 33.26
CA GLU A 201 -0.09 8.69 32.27
C GLU A 201 -0.53 7.52 31.39
N ARG A 202 0.38 6.62 31.04
CA ARG A 202 0.10 5.38 30.29
C ARG A 202 -0.90 4.53 31.05
N THR A 203 -0.71 4.30 32.36
CA THR A 203 -1.64 3.48 33.16
C THR A 203 -3.02 4.11 33.27
N GLU A 204 -3.11 5.44 33.39
CA GLU A 204 -4.38 6.16 33.44
C GLU A 204 -5.13 6.09 32.11
N ALA A 205 -4.43 6.34 31.01
CA ALA A 205 -4.98 6.27 29.67
C ALA A 205 -5.49 4.86 29.34
N LEU A 206 -4.76 3.82 29.75
CA LEU A 206 -5.17 2.42 29.62
C LEU A 206 -6.40 2.08 30.46
N LYS A 207 -6.47 2.56 31.72
CA LYS A 207 -7.67 2.40 32.55
C LYS A 207 -8.89 3.05 31.90
N LYS A 208 -8.74 4.26 31.36
CA LYS A 208 -9.80 4.97 30.62
C LYS A 208 -10.23 4.21 29.37
N TRP A 209 -9.28 3.63 28.63
CA TRP A 209 -9.58 2.81 27.46
C TRP A 209 -10.42 1.58 27.83
N ARG A 210 -9.98 0.79 28.83
CA ARG A 210 -10.72 -0.41 29.27
C ARG A 210 -12.13 -0.08 29.75
N ARG A 211 -12.30 1.03 30.48
CA ARG A 211 -13.63 1.50 30.91
C ARG A 211 -14.52 1.79 29.71
N THR A 212 -13.97 2.44 28.68
CA THR A 212 -14.70 2.76 27.44
C THR A 212 -15.07 1.50 26.66
N GLY A 213 -14.14 0.53 26.55
CA GLY A 213 -14.39 -0.77 25.91
C GLY A 213 -15.51 -1.54 26.62
N LYS A 214 -15.42 -1.66 27.95
CA LYS A 214 -16.44 -2.33 28.76
C LYS A 214 -17.82 -1.66 28.66
N MET A 215 -17.86 -0.33 28.59
CA MET A 215 -19.12 0.40 28.43
C MET A 215 -19.75 0.14 27.05
N LYS A 216 -18.95 0.14 25.97
CA LYS A 216 -19.44 -0.21 24.63
C LYS A 216 -19.97 -1.63 24.55
N GLU A 217 -19.31 -2.59 25.18
CA GLU A 217 -19.76 -3.98 25.20
C GLU A 217 -21.11 -4.12 25.93
N VAL A 218 -21.29 -3.42 27.06
CA VAL A 218 -22.55 -3.39 27.80
C VAL A 218 -23.66 -2.73 26.98
N THR A 219 -23.39 -1.61 26.31
CA THR A 219 -24.38 -0.94 25.46
C THR A 219 -24.77 -1.81 24.25
N SER A 220 -23.81 -2.51 23.62
CA SER A 220 -24.09 -3.44 22.53
C SER A 220 -24.99 -4.59 22.99
N LYS A 221 -24.66 -5.24 24.13
CA LYS A 221 -25.49 -6.32 24.68
C LYS A 221 -26.91 -5.85 24.99
N TYR A 222 -27.06 -4.63 25.50
CA TYR A 222 -28.38 -4.05 25.77
C TYR A 222 -29.16 -3.74 24.47
N ALA A 223 -28.48 -3.26 23.43
CA ALA A 223 -29.07 -3.02 22.12
C ALA A 223 -29.52 -4.32 21.45
N ASP A 224 -28.69 -5.36 21.47
CA ASP A 224 -29.01 -6.69 20.93
C ASP A 224 -30.19 -7.33 21.69
N GLN A 225 -30.21 -7.18 23.01
CA GLN A 225 -31.30 -7.68 23.86
C GLN A 225 -32.62 -6.92 23.62
N SER A 226 -32.55 -5.60 23.41
CA SER A 226 -33.71 -4.79 23.02
C SER A 226 -34.24 -5.14 21.62
N ALA A 227 -33.35 -5.39 20.66
CA ALA A 227 -33.71 -5.83 19.32
C ALA A 227 -34.37 -7.23 19.33
N ALA A 228 -33.84 -8.16 20.13
CA ALA A 228 -34.41 -9.50 20.31
C ALA A 228 -35.78 -9.49 21.00
N ILE A 229 -36.01 -8.57 21.95
CA ILE A 229 -37.31 -8.37 22.59
C ILE A 229 -38.31 -7.72 21.62
N SER A 230 -37.86 -6.77 20.79
CA SER A 230 -38.70 -6.16 19.75
C SER A 230 -39.10 -7.15 18.66
N GLY A 231 -38.22 -8.08 18.27
CA GLY A 231 -38.50 -9.11 17.26
C GLY A 231 -39.35 -10.29 17.75
N ARG A 232 -39.61 -10.42 19.06
CA ARG A 232 -40.43 -11.50 19.65
C ARG A 232 -41.88 -11.14 19.95
N ARG A 233 -42.34 -9.94 19.60
CA ARG A 233 -43.73 -9.55 19.82
C ARG A 233 -44.62 -10.42 18.91
N PRO A 234 -45.52 -11.29 19.43
CA PRO A 234 -46.43 -12.05 18.59
C PRO A 234 -47.40 -11.06 17.95
N THR A 235 -47.46 -11.01 16.62
CA THR A 235 -48.61 -10.44 15.92
C THR A 235 -49.78 -11.38 16.11
N SER A 236 -50.45 -11.27 17.24
CA SER A 236 -51.81 -11.77 17.42
C SER A 236 -52.74 -10.57 17.37
N ASP A 237 -53.22 -10.23 16.17
CA ASP A 237 -54.57 -9.74 15.91
C ASP A 237 -54.86 -9.78 14.39
N PRO A 238 -56.11 -10.08 13.97
CA PRO A 238 -56.46 -10.38 12.58
C PRO A 238 -56.56 -9.11 11.71
N PRO A 239 -56.62 -9.24 10.37
CA PRO A 239 -56.53 -8.09 9.47
C PRO A 239 -57.86 -7.35 9.43
N VAL A 240 -57.91 -6.12 9.96
CA VAL A 240 -58.92 -5.15 9.57
C VAL A 240 -58.28 -4.18 8.58
N THR A 241 -58.65 -4.39 7.32
CA THR A 241 -58.47 -3.46 6.22
C THR A 241 -58.99 -2.07 6.60
N PHE A 242 -58.08 -1.08 6.67
CA PHE A 242 -58.46 0.30 6.42
C PHE A 242 -57.41 1.00 5.55
N SER A 243 -57.77 1.11 4.28
CA SER A 243 -57.12 1.96 3.29
C SER A 243 -57.52 3.42 3.55
N MET A 244 -56.54 4.31 3.77
CA MET A 244 -56.48 5.59 3.04
C MET A 244 -55.24 6.44 3.39
N LYS A 245 -54.40 6.61 2.37
CA LYS A 245 -53.76 7.85 1.88
C LYS A 245 -52.98 8.77 2.86
N SER A 246 -51.66 8.71 2.66
CA SER A 246 -50.78 9.79 2.15
C SER A 246 -50.45 10.99 3.06
N ALA A 247 -49.19 11.04 3.51
CA ALA A 247 -48.26 12.15 3.22
C ALA A 247 -46.81 11.69 3.56
N THR A 248 -45.98 11.44 2.54
CA THR A 248 -44.59 11.01 2.71
C THR A 248 -43.66 12.22 2.80
N SER A 249 -43.04 12.38 3.97
CA SER A 249 -41.86 13.22 4.21
C SER A 249 -40.59 12.38 4.07
N CYS A 250 -39.53 13.03 3.59
CA CYS A 250 -38.20 12.54 3.28
C CYS A 250 -37.53 11.71 4.39
N ALA A 251 -36.84 10.62 4.01
CA ALA A 251 -35.50 10.29 4.50
C ALA A 251 -34.89 9.17 3.62
N VAL A 252 -33.67 9.43 3.14
CA VAL A 252 -32.82 8.54 2.35
C VAL A 252 -32.33 7.41 3.26
N GLU A 253 -32.65 6.17 2.92
CA GLU A 253 -32.24 4.97 3.66
C GLU A 253 -30.99 4.33 3.03
N GLN A 254 -30.02 4.03 3.88
CA GLN A 254 -28.80 3.30 3.60
C GLN A 254 -29.10 1.83 3.26
N GLY A 255 -28.82 1.41 2.03
CA GLY A 255 -28.89 0.02 1.61
C GLY A 255 -27.59 -0.75 1.85
N ASN A 256 -27.59 -1.63 2.85
CA ASN A 256 -26.67 -2.77 2.99
C ASN A 256 -26.79 -3.67 1.74
N ILE A 257 -25.66 -3.98 1.09
CA ILE A 257 -25.60 -5.01 0.06
C ILE A 257 -24.84 -6.20 0.63
N SER A 258 -25.58 -7.25 1.00
CA SER A 258 -25.08 -8.61 1.14
C SER A 258 -25.56 -9.46 -0.04
N ILE A 259 -24.58 -10.15 -0.61
CA ILE A 259 -24.56 -11.10 -1.72
C ILE A 259 -25.75 -12.08 -1.72
N TYR A 260 -26.32 -12.31 -2.91
CA TYR A 260 -27.01 -13.55 -3.25
C TYR A 260 -26.44 -14.12 -4.56
N GLU A 261 -25.94 -15.35 -4.46
CA GLU A 261 -25.78 -16.31 -5.55
C GLU A 261 -27.11 -16.52 -6.30
N THR A 262 -27.05 -16.67 -7.62
CA THR A 262 -28.05 -17.45 -8.34
C THR A 262 -27.39 -18.15 -9.52
N ALA A 263 -27.31 -19.47 -9.42
CA ALA A 263 -27.10 -20.39 -10.53
C ALA A 263 -28.47 -20.94 -10.97
N VAL A 264 -28.87 -20.72 -12.22
CA VAL A 264 -29.97 -21.36 -13.00
C VAL A 264 -29.75 -20.89 -14.46
N ASP A 265 -29.73 -21.65 -15.56
CA ASP A 265 -30.11 -23.03 -15.83
C ASP A 265 -29.39 -23.62 -17.06
N ARG A 266 -29.56 -24.93 -17.20
CA ARG A 266 -29.12 -25.87 -18.23
C ARG A 266 -30.23 -26.12 -19.25
N GLY A 267 -29.90 -26.33 -20.53
CA GLY A 267 -30.80 -26.92 -21.55
C GLY A 267 -30.36 -26.66 -23.00
N TYR A 268 -29.52 -27.52 -23.59
CA TYR A 268 -29.86 -28.63 -24.51
C TYR A 268 -30.04 -28.22 -25.98
N THR A 269 -29.11 -28.63 -26.86
CA THR A 269 -29.31 -29.62 -27.95
C THR A 269 -27.98 -29.88 -28.68
N GLU A 270 -27.49 -31.12 -28.60
CA GLU A 270 -26.65 -31.74 -29.63
C GLU A 270 -27.46 -31.84 -30.94
N THR A 271 -26.83 -31.81 -32.12
CA THR A 271 -26.60 -32.99 -33.00
C THR A 271 -25.95 -32.54 -34.34
N GLU A 272 -24.85 -33.23 -34.68
CA GLU A 272 -24.45 -33.72 -36.02
C GLU A 272 -23.63 -32.95 -37.07
N ALA A 273 -22.77 -33.78 -37.69
CA ALA A 273 -22.08 -33.74 -38.99
C ALA A 273 -20.82 -32.86 -39.13
N SER A 274 -19.58 -33.39 -39.10
CA SER A 274 -18.91 -34.36 -40.00
C SER A 274 -18.42 -33.75 -41.33
N GLU A 275 -17.11 -33.47 -41.42
CA GLU A 275 -16.20 -33.73 -42.57
C GLU A 275 -14.79 -33.19 -42.19
N MET A 276 -13.79 -34.04 -41.90
CA MET A 276 -12.84 -34.67 -42.85
C MET A 276 -12.17 -33.61 -43.76
N THR A 277 -10.89 -33.26 -43.64
CA THR A 277 -9.75 -34.06 -44.13
C THR A 277 -8.43 -33.24 -44.04
N GLY A 278 -7.32 -33.94 -43.73
CA GLY A 278 -5.94 -33.70 -44.25
C GLY A 278 -5.15 -32.50 -43.69
N LEU A 279 -3.83 -32.51 -43.54
CA LEU A 279 -2.81 -33.50 -43.89
C LEU A 279 -1.49 -33.10 -43.19
N SER A 280 -0.89 -34.06 -42.49
CA SER A 280 0.54 -34.41 -42.40
C SER A 280 1.64 -33.51 -43.01
N LYS A 281 2.69 -33.28 -42.20
CA LYS A 281 4.14 -33.15 -42.51
C LYS A 281 4.65 -31.92 -43.29
N HIS A 282 5.45 -31.10 -42.62
CA HIS A 282 6.91 -31.12 -42.75
C HIS A 282 7.59 -30.49 -41.54
#